data_AF-A0A0C4K346-F1
#
_entry.id   AF-A0A0C4K346-F1
#
_cell.length_a   1.000
_cell.length_b   1.000
_cell.length_c   1.000
_cell.angle_alpha   90.00
_cell.angle_beta   90.00
_cell.angle_gamma   90.00
#
_symmetry.space_group_name_H-M   'P 1'
#
loop_
_entity.id
_entity.type
_entity.pdbx_description
1 polymer ?
#
loop_
_entity_poly.entity_id
_entity_poly.type
_entity_poly.pdbx_seq_one_letter_code
_entity_poly.pdbx_strand_id
1 'polypeptide(L)' 'NSSKTIKDIGSAWNVSPHIMSISMLILMSLSGMPPLTGFMPKWIILKELTNHNLMPLAVVAAILSILSL' A
#
# COMPACT_ATOMS: atom_id res chain seq x y z
N ASN A 1 -25.57 1.71 6.82
CA ASN A 1 -24.18 2.08 6.50
C ASN A 1 -23.63 2.97 7.61
N SER A 2 -23.01 2.37 8.64
CA SER A 2 -22.43 3.13 9.75
C SER A 2 -21.06 3.63 9.30
N SER A 3 -21.00 4.90 8.89
CA SER A 3 -19.74 5.56 8.48
C SER A 3 -18.88 5.77 9.72
N LYS A 4 -17.92 4.87 9.96
CA LYS A 4 -16.93 5.02 11.04
C LYS A 4 -16.00 6.17 10.66
N THR A 5 -16.16 7.30 11.34
CA THR A 5 -15.38 8.51 11.07
C THR A 5 -13.92 8.28 11.48
N ILE A 6 -12.96 9.02 10.93
CA ILE A 6 -11.52 8.89 11.27
C ILE A 6 -11.27 8.97 12.79
N LYS A 7 -12.11 9.71 13.53
CA LYS A 7 -12.11 9.80 14.99
C LYS A 7 -12.47 8.48 15.70
N ASP A 8 -13.33 7.64 15.12
CA ASP A 8 -13.70 6.30 15.65
C ASP A 8 -12.58 5.27 15.50
N ILE A 9 -11.67 5.44 14.54
CA ILE A 9 -10.49 4.58 14.41
C ILE A 9 -9.51 4.87 15.57
N GLY A 10 -9.42 6.13 15.99
CA GLY A 10 -8.60 6.54 17.13
C GLY A 10 -9.09 5.99 18.48
N SER A 11 -10.41 5.82 18.66
CA SER A 11 -10.98 5.21 19.87
C SER A 11 -10.95 3.68 19.86
N ALA A 12 -10.82 3.04 18.68
CA ALA A 12 -10.75 1.58 18.54
C ALA A 12 -9.50 0.96 19.21
N TRP A 13 -8.41 1.72 19.39
CA TRP A 13 -7.22 1.29 20.12
C TRP A 13 -7.55 0.83 21.54
N ASN A 14 -8.47 1.54 22.21
CA ASN A 14 -8.82 1.31 23.61
C ASN A 14 -9.89 0.21 23.78
N VAL A 15 -10.65 -0.10 22.72
CA VAL A 15 -11.78 -1.05 22.75
C VAL A 15 -11.36 -2.44 22.25
N SER A 16 -10.48 -2.49 21.25
CA SER A 16 -9.98 -3.76 20.70
C SER A 16 -8.65 -3.53 19.96
N PRO A 17 -7.50 -3.83 20.58
CA PRO A 17 -6.20 -3.67 19.93
C PRO A 17 -6.02 -4.57 18.71
N HIS A 18 -6.67 -5.74 18.68
CA HIS A 18 -6.59 -6.71 17.58
C HIS A 18 -7.13 -6.16 16.25
N ILE A 19 -8.33 -5.57 16.27
CA ILE A 19 -8.96 -4.98 15.06
C ILE A 19 -8.16 -3.77 14.56
N MET A 20 -7.54 -3.00 15.46
CA MET A 20 -6.68 -1.88 15.09
C MET A 20 -5.36 -2.35 14.44
N SER A 21 -4.75 -3.42 14.93
CA SER A 21 -3.57 -4.02 14.28
C SER A 21 -3.90 -4.55 12.88
N ILE A 22 -5.06 -5.20 12.71
CA ILE A 22 -5.50 -5.71 11.40
C ILE A 22 -5.79 -4.56 10.43
N SER A 23 -6.45 -3.49 10.87
CA SER A 23 -6.70 -2.33 9.99
C SER A 23 -5.41 -1.61 9.60
N MET A 24 -4.44 -1.46 10.52
CA MET A 24 -3.10 -0.95 10.20
C MET A 24 -2.37 -1.85 9.18
N LEU A 25 -2.44 -3.18 9.34
CA LEU A 25 -1.85 -4.12 8.39
C LEU A 25 -2.50 -4.03 7.01
N ILE A 26 -3.82 -3.83 6.92
CA ILE A 26 -4.53 -3.63 5.66
C ILE A 26 -4.11 -2.30 5.00
N LEU A 27 -3.99 -1.22 5.78
CA LEU A 27 -3.53 0.08 5.28
C LEU A 27 -2.07 0.01 4.79
N MET A 28 -1.18 -0.67 5.51
CA MET A 28 0.20 -0.95 5.07
C MET A 28 0.26 -1.87 3.84
N SER A 29 -0.69 -2.82 3.71
CA SER A 29 -0.80 -3.65 2.51
C SER A 29 -1.19 -2.82 1.29
N LEU A 30 -2.01 -1.79 1.49
CA LEU A 30 -2.46 -0.89 0.44
C LEU A 30 -1.36 0.09 0.02
N SER A 31 -0.44 0.45 0.93
CA SER A 31 0.74 1.26 0.63
C SER A 31 1.88 0.49 -0.05
N GLY A 32 1.77 -0.84 -0.20
CA GLY A 32 2.67 -1.62 -1.04
C GLY A 32 4.08 -1.80 -0.47
N MET A 33 4.19 -1.99 0.86
CA MET A 33 5.45 -2.29 1.52
C MET A 33 6.09 -3.60 1.00
N PRO A 34 7.44 -3.71 1.01
CA PRO A 34 8.22 -4.77 0.34
C PRO A 34 7.94 -6.25 0.72
N PRO A 35 7.13 -6.60 1.74
CA PRO A 35 6.65 -7.97 1.96
C PRO A 35 5.15 -8.22 1.71
N LEU A 36 4.32 -7.22 1.36
CA LEU A 36 2.86 -7.38 1.19
C LEU A 36 2.43 -7.39 -0.29
N THR A 37 1.32 -8.09 -0.58
CA THR A 37 0.82 -8.43 -1.93
C THR A 37 0.59 -7.24 -2.88
N GLY A 38 0.48 -6.01 -2.35
CA GLY A 38 0.35 -4.79 -3.14
C GLY A 38 1.61 -4.43 -3.96
N PHE A 39 2.79 -4.92 -3.57
CA PHE A 39 4.05 -4.62 -4.25
C PHE A 39 4.37 -5.55 -5.42
N MET A 40 3.97 -6.81 -5.34
CA MET A 40 4.22 -7.84 -6.35
C MET A 40 3.76 -7.44 -7.78
N PRO A 41 2.55 -6.91 -7.99
CA PRO A 41 2.13 -6.48 -9.32
C PRO A 41 2.92 -5.26 -9.83
N LYS A 42 3.32 -4.31 -8.96
CA LYS A 42 4.18 -3.17 -9.35
C LYS A 42 5.57 -3.61 -9.81
N TRP A 43 6.14 -4.63 -9.16
CA TRP A 43 7.43 -5.18 -9.56
C TRP A 43 7.38 -5.93 -10.90
N ILE A 44 6.31 -6.69 -11.14
CA ILE A 44 6.06 -7.35 -12.43
C ILE A 44 5.94 -6.29 -13.54
N ILE A 45 5.23 -5.19 -13.30
CA ILE A 45 5.12 -4.07 -14.24
C ILE A 45 6.48 -3.43 -14.51
N LEU A 46 7.30 -3.20 -13.47
CA LEU A 46 8.64 -2.62 -13.65
C LEU A 46 9.56 -3.53 -14.47
N LYS A 47 9.47 -4.85 -14.27
CA LYS A 47 10.24 -5.87 -14.98
C LYS A 47 9.86 -5.96 -16.46
N GLU A 48 8.58 -5.87 -16.77
CA GLU A 48 8.11 -5.82 -18.16
C GLU A 48 8.50 -4.50 -18.85
N LEU A 49 8.45 -3.37 -18.13
CA LEU A 49 8.85 -2.08 -18.69
C LEU A 49 10.35 -1.99 -18.99
N THR A 50 11.22 -2.60 -18.16
CA THR A 50 12.65 -2.71 -18.46
C THR A 50 12.93 -3.68 -19.61
N ASN A 51 12.20 -4.78 -19.72
CA ASN A 51 12.30 -5.68 -20.88
C ASN A 51 11.88 -5.02 -22.20
N HIS A 52 10.90 -4.10 -22.15
CA HIS A 52 10.43 -3.35 -23.31
C HIS A 52 11.22 -2.05 -23.59
N ASN A 53 12.36 -1.82 -22.91
CA ASN A 53 13.21 -0.62 -23.05
C ASN A 53 12.52 0.73 -22.75
N LEU A 54 11.38 0.72 -22.05
CA LEU A 54 10.62 1.91 -21.68
C LEU A 54 11.14 2.51 -20.36
N MET A 55 12.41 2.91 -20.37
CA MET A 55 13.13 3.42 -19.19
C MET A 55 12.46 4.63 -18.50
N PRO A 56 11.93 5.63 -19.23
CA PRO A 56 11.27 6.78 -18.59
C PRO A 56 10.01 6.39 -17.82
N LEU A 57 9.22 5.44 -18.37
CA LEU A 57 8.00 4.95 -17.74
C LEU A 57 8.31 4.13 -16.49
N ALA A 58 9.39 3.33 -16.53
CA ALA A 58 9.87 2.59 -15.37
C ALA A 58 10.31 3.52 -14.22
N VAL A 59 10.99 4.63 -14.53
CA VAL A 59 11.40 5.63 -13.52
C VAL A 59 10.20 6.32 -12.88
N VAL A 60 9.21 6.74 -13.69
CA VAL A 60 7.97 7.34 -13.15
C VAL A 60 7.23 6.35 -12.26
N ALA A 61 7.11 5.09 -12.69
CA ALA A 61 6.49 4.04 -11.88
C ALA A 61 7.25 3.77 -10.56
N ALA A 62 8.58 3.82 -10.57
CA ALA A 62 9.40 3.69 -9.38
C ALA A 62 9.19 4.86 -8.39
N ILE A 63 9.16 6.10 -8.89
CA ILE A 63 8.90 7.30 -8.07
C ILE A 63 7.49 7.25 -7.46
N LEU A 64 6.48 6.85 -8.23
CA LEU A 64 5.11 6.65 -7.74
C LEU A 64 5.01 5.52 -6.71
N SER A 65 5.89 4.51 -6.77
CA SER A 65 5.98 3.49 -5.73
C SER A 65 6.57 4.03 -4.44
N ILE A 66 7.55 4.92 -4.51
CA ILE A 66 8.16 5.56 -3.33
C ILE A 66 7.20 6.57 -2.70
N LEU A 67 6.43 7.33 -3.49
CA LEU A 67 5.46 8.32 -2.98
C LEU A 67 4.23 7.67 -2.31
N SER A 68 3.91 6.44 -2.70
CA SER A 68 2.80 5.67 -2.12
C SER A 68 3.15 5.00 -0.80
N LEU A 69 4.44 4.93 -0.45
CA LEU A 69 4.94 4.50 0.85
C LEU A 69 4.69 5.60 1.89
#